data_AF-A0A7Y5LZN6-F1
#
_entry.id   AF-A0A7Y5LZN6-F1
#
_cell.length_a   1.000
_cell.length_b   1.000
_cell.length_c   1.000
_cell.angle_alpha   90.00
_cell.angle_beta   90.00
_cell.angle_gamma   90.00
#
_symmetry.space_group_name_H-M   'P 1'
#
loop_
_entity.id
_entity.type
_entity.pdbx_description
1 polymer ?
#
loop_
_entity_poly.entity_id
_entity_poly.type
_entity_poly.pdbx_seq_one_letter_code
_entity_poly.pdbx_strand_id
1 'polypeptide(L)'
;MTGRPHPPPARDDAAALALRIDRALAEAVREALLHHKRAGNSVAVWSNGRVEWIPPENIRIPEPPVDAPGLLQADEVREPDPDRP
;
A
#
# COMPACT_ATOMS: atom_id res chain seq x y z
N MET A 1 6.66 -0.61 40.09
CA MET A 1 6.65 0.30 38.92
C MET A 1 5.65 -0.25 37.91
N THR A 2 4.40 0.16 37.98
CA THR A 2 3.38 -0.17 36.97
C THR A 2 3.30 1.01 36.01
N GLY A 3 3.87 0.85 34.81
CA GLY A 3 3.72 1.84 33.75
C GLY A 3 2.24 1.92 33.37
N ARG A 4 1.62 3.11 33.48
CA ARG A 4 0.30 3.32 32.91
C ARG A 4 0.39 3.02 31.41
N PRO A 5 -0.49 2.19 30.84
CA PRO A 5 -0.49 1.98 29.39
C PRO A 5 -0.69 3.32 28.71
N HIS A 6 0.10 3.59 27.66
CA HIS A 6 -0.11 4.75 26.82
C HIS A 6 -1.53 4.66 26.25
N PRO A 7 -2.41 5.65 26.48
CA PRO A 7 -3.74 5.62 25.90
C PRO A 7 -3.61 5.52 24.38
N PRO A 8 -4.42 4.69 23.70
CA PRO A 8 -4.41 4.66 22.25
C PRO A 8 -4.72 6.08 21.72
N PRO A 9 -4.14 6.46 20.57
CA PRO A 9 -4.44 7.76 19.96
C PRO A 9 -5.95 7.92 19.74
N ALA A 10 -6.43 9.15 19.77
CA ALA A 10 -7.83 9.42 19.44
C ALA A 10 -8.12 8.94 18.01
N ARG A 11 -9.36 8.49 17.74
CA ARG A 11 -9.73 7.88 16.45
C ARG A 11 -9.43 8.79 15.25
N ASP A 12 -9.58 10.10 15.42
CA ASP A 12 -9.32 11.09 14.36
C ASP A 12 -7.81 11.26 14.08
N ASP A 13 -6.96 11.11 15.10
CA ASP A 13 -5.50 11.17 14.95
C ASP A 13 -4.96 9.97 14.18
N ALA A 14 -5.55 8.79 14.41
CA ALA A 14 -5.17 7.56 13.71
C ALA A 14 -5.50 7.64 12.21
N ALA A 15 -6.67 8.19 11.86
CA ALA A 15 -7.07 8.39 10.46
C ALA A 15 -6.16 9.41 9.76
N ALA A 16 -5.89 10.56 10.40
CA ALA A 16 -4.98 11.55 9.86
C ALA A 16 -3.56 11.03 9.68
N LEU A 17 -3.07 10.18 10.60
CA LEU A 17 -1.77 9.53 10.49
C LEU A 17 -1.74 8.52 9.35
N ALA A 18 -2.78 7.68 9.21
CA ALA A 18 -2.87 6.71 8.11
C ALA A 18 -2.77 7.40 6.75
N LEU A 19 -3.48 8.52 6.54
CA LEU A 19 -3.40 9.29 5.29
C LEU A 19 -1.99 9.82 4.99
N ARG A 20 -1.27 10.28 6.02
CA ARG A 20 0.11 10.75 5.85
C ARG A 20 1.05 9.60 5.50
N ILE A 21 0.87 8.44 6.12
CA ILE A 21 1.66 7.24 5.85
C ILE A 21 1.40 6.77 4.42
N ASP A 22 0.14 6.66 4.01
CA ASP A 22 -0.24 6.20 2.67
C ASP A 22 0.35 7.12 1.59
N ARG A 23 0.26 8.44 1.79
CA ARG A 23 0.85 9.41 0.88
C ARG A 23 2.37 9.26 0.78
N ALA A 24 3.05 9.22 1.92
CA ALA A 24 4.51 9.08 1.95
C ALA A 24 4.97 7.76 1.30
N LEU A 25 4.21 6.68 1.52
CA LEU A 25 4.47 5.39 0.92
C LEU A 25 4.26 5.42 -0.60
N ALA A 26 3.17 6.02 -1.08
CA ALA A 26 2.90 6.15 -2.51
C ALA A 26 4.00 6.96 -3.24
N GLU A 27 4.42 8.07 -2.64
CA GLU A 27 5.52 8.89 -3.15
C GLU A 27 6.84 8.09 -3.18
N ALA A 28 7.18 7.37 -2.11
CA ALA A 28 8.39 6.56 -2.06
C ALA A 28 8.40 5.41 -3.08
N VAL A 29 7.27 4.71 -3.24
CA VAL A 29 7.11 3.63 -4.23
C VAL A 29 7.29 4.19 -5.64
N ARG A 30 6.67 5.34 -5.95
CA ARG A 30 6.81 6.00 -7.24
C ARG A 30 8.27 6.31 -7.57
N GLU A 31 9.00 6.91 -6.64
CA GLU A 31 10.42 7.26 -6.83
C GLU A 31 11.28 6.01 -7.01
N ALA A 32 11.03 4.94 -6.24
CA ALA A 32 11.72 3.68 -6.40
C ALA A 32 11.51 3.08 -7.80
N LEU A 33 10.26 3.00 -8.27
CA LEU A 33 9.94 2.49 -9.61
C LEU A 33 10.59 3.33 -10.71
N LEU A 34 10.61 4.66 -10.54
CA LEU A 34 11.25 5.57 -11.48
C LEU A 34 12.77 5.34 -11.54
N HIS A 35 13.40 5.13 -10.37
CA HIS A 35 14.81 4.80 -10.28
C HIS A 35 15.12 3.48 -11.00
N HIS A 36 14.35 2.43 -10.72
CA HIS A 36 14.52 1.13 -11.39
C HIS A 36 14.39 1.23 -12.91
N LYS A 37 13.36 1.93 -13.39
CA LYS A 37 13.15 2.18 -14.82
C LYS A 37 14.34 2.89 -15.48
N ARG A 38 14.84 3.96 -14.85
CA ARG A 38 15.98 4.75 -15.38
C ARG A 38 17.30 3.99 -15.33
N ALA A 39 17.49 3.14 -14.33
CA ALA A 39 18.69 2.34 -14.18
C ALA A 39 18.70 1.07 -15.05
N GLY A 40 17.59 0.75 -15.75
CA GLY A 40 17.47 -0.49 -16.49
C GLY A 40 17.28 -1.73 -15.60
N ASN A 41 16.81 -1.55 -14.37
CA ASN A 41 16.61 -2.62 -13.41
C ASN A 41 15.16 -3.12 -13.43
N SER A 42 14.98 -4.43 -13.56
CA SER A 42 13.66 -5.08 -13.43
C SER A 42 13.15 -5.04 -11.99
N VAL A 43 11.83 -5.14 -11.83
CA VAL A 43 11.16 -5.25 -10.52
C VAL A 43 10.36 -6.56 -10.48
N ALA A 44 10.46 -7.28 -9.37
CA ALA A 44 9.62 -8.45 -9.11
C ALA A 44 8.28 -8.01 -8.49
N VAL A 45 7.17 -8.50 -9.03
CA VAL A 45 5.84 -8.33 -8.46
C VAL A 45 5.21 -9.68 -8.18
N TRP A 46 4.39 -9.75 -7.13
CA TRP A 46 3.53 -10.91 -6.92
C TRP A 46 2.21 -10.70 -7.68
N SER A 47 1.90 -11.60 -8.61
CA SER A 47 0.70 -11.53 -9.46
C SER A 47 0.22 -12.94 -9.75
N ASN A 48 -1.09 -13.19 -9.62
CA ASN A 48 -1.71 -14.49 -9.90
C ASN A 48 -1.03 -15.67 -9.19
N GLY A 49 -0.64 -15.49 -7.92
CA GLY A 49 -0.04 -16.55 -7.10
C GLY A 49 1.41 -16.90 -7.45
N ARG A 50 2.11 -16.08 -8.24
CA ARG A 50 3.52 -16.27 -8.59
C ARG A 50 4.27 -14.95 -8.63
N VAL A 51 5.60 -15.05 -8.65
CA VAL A 51 6.47 -13.90 -8.90
C VAL A 51 6.59 -13.67 -10.40
N GLU A 52 6.27 -12.47 -10.85
CA GLU A 52 6.46 -12.00 -12.23
C GLU A 52 7.51 -10.89 -12.25
N TRP A 53 8.47 -10.98 -13.17
CA TRP A 53 9.49 -9.95 -13.35
C TRP A 53 9.03 -8.94 -14.40
N ILE A 54 8.92 -7.67 -14.01
CA ILE A 54 8.61 -6.57 -14.91
C ILE A 54 9.92 -5.96 -15.39
N PRO A 55 10.23 -6.01 -16.70
CA PRO A 55 11.42 -5.36 -17.25
C PRO A 55 11.28 -3.83 -17.21
N PRO A 56 12.40 -3.09 -17.17
CA PRO A 56 12.40 -1.64 -16.92
C PRO A 56 11.53 -0.84 -17.90
N GLU A 57 11.51 -1.20 -19.18
CA GLU A 57 10.67 -0.59 -20.22
C GLU A 57 9.17 -0.68 -19.92
N ASN A 58 8.76 -1.76 -19.24
CA ASN A 58 7.37 -2.07 -18.93
C ASN A 58 6.95 -1.59 -17.53
N ILE A 59 7.86 -1.04 -16.73
CA ILE A 59 7.52 -0.45 -15.42
C ILE A 59 6.62 0.77 -15.67
N ARG A 60 5.39 0.71 -15.13
CA ARG A 60 4.43 1.81 -15.12
C ARG A 60 4.64 2.64 -13.86
N ILE A 61 4.78 3.96 -14.02
CA ILE A 61 4.94 4.88 -12.91
C ILE A 61 3.54 5.38 -12.53
N PRO A 62 3.03 5.05 -11.34
CA PRO A 62 1.74 5.55 -10.89
C PRO A 62 1.83 7.05 -10.63
N GLU A 63 0.78 7.79 -10.97
CA GLU A 63 0.65 9.17 -10.56
C GLU A 63 0.33 9.21 -9.05
N PRO A 64 0.95 10.10 -8.26
CA PRO A 64 0.60 10.21 -6.86
C PRO A 64 -0.88 10.62 -6.75
N PRO A 65 -1.68 9.98 -5.88
CA PRO A 65 -3.07 10.34 -5.71
C PRO A 65 -3.16 11.78 -5.19
N VAL A 66 -3.87 12.62 -5.94
CA VAL A 66 -4.00 14.05 -5.65
C VAL A 66 -4.81 14.26 -4.36
N ASP A 67 -5.77 13.38 -4.06
CA ASP A 67 -6.72 13.53 -2.93
C ASP A 67 -7.32 12.20 -2.40
N ALA A 68 -6.60 11.07 -2.32
CA ALA A 68 -7.23 9.80 -1.95
C ALA A 68 -7.02 9.40 -0.47
N PRO A 69 -8.10 9.33 0.35
CA PRO A 69 -8.13 8.45 1.51
C PRO A 69 -8.40 7.02 1.05
N GLY A 70 -7.50 6.09 1.38
CA GLY A 70 -7.80 4.66 1.34
C GLY A 70 -7.16 3.86 0.21
N LEU A 71 -5.83 3.84 0.12
CA LEU A 71 -5.13 2.71 -0.53
C LEU A 71 -4.99 1.54 0.46
N LEU A 72 -6.13 1.19 1.09
CA LEU A 72 -6.40 -0.05 1.80
C LEU A 72 -7.78 -0.52 1.34
N GLN A 73 -7.93 -0.81 0.05
CA GLN A 73 -8.81 -1.91 -0.33
C GLN A 73 -8.03 -3.18 -0.05
N ALA A 74 -7.85 -3.48 1.25
CA ALA A 74 -7.60 -4.85 1.67
C ALA A 74 -8.84 -5.62 1.21
N ASP A 75 -8.63 -6.52 0.26
CA ASP A 75 -9.47 -7.67 -0.05
C ASP A 75 -10.89 -7.54 0.49
N GLU A 76 -11.78 -6.98 -0.34
CA GLU A 76 -13.19 -6.85 -0.02
C GLU A 76 -13.69 -8.20 0.52
N VAL A 77 -14.12 -8.12 1.78
CA VAL A 77 -14.54 -9.21 2.64
C VAL A 77 -15.49 -10.12 1.87
N ARG A 78 -15.11 -11.38 1.65
CA ARG A 78 -16.08 -12.40 1.26
C ARG A 78 -17.06 -12.56 2.43
N GLU A 79 -18.24 -11.96 2.31
CA GLU A 79 -19.39 -12.24 3.15
C GLU A 79 -19.51 -13.77 3.35
N PRO A 80 -19.66 -14.28 4.59
CA PRO A 80 -19.89 -15.70 4.79
C PRO A 80 -21.23 -16.07 4.15
N ASP A 81 -21.18 -17.00 3.19
CA ASP A 81 -22.37 -17.58 2.55
C ASP A 81 -23.26 -18.24 3.62
N PRO A 82 -24.48 -17.73 3.85
CA PRO A 82 -25.35 -18.23 4.93
C PRO A 82 -25.87 -19.65 4.68
N ASP A 83 -25.72 -20.19 3.46
CA ASP A 83 -26.29 -21.49 3.05
C ASP A 83 -25.24 -22.58 2.76
N ARG A 84 -24.03 -22.46 3.32
CA ARG A 84 -23.08 -23.58 3.28
C ARG A 84 -23.59 -24.71 4.20
N PRO A 85 -23.80 -25.95 3.70
CA PRO A 85 -24.35 -27.05 4.49
C PRO A 85 -23.44 -27.51 5.62
#